data_AF-A0A6V7I1D9-F1
#
_entry.id   AF-A0A6V7I1D9-F1
#
_cell.length_a   1.000
_cell.length_b   1.000
_cell.length_c   1.000
_cell.angle_alpha   90.00
_cell.angle_beta   90.00
_cell.angle_gamma   90.00
#
_symmetry.space_group_name_H-M   'P 1'
#
loop_
_entity.id
_entity.type
_entity.pdbx_description
1 polymer ?
#
loop_
_entity_poly.entity_id
_entity_poly.type
_entity_poly.pdbx_seq_one_letter_code
_entity_poly.pdbx_strand_id
1 'polypeptide(L)'
;NAEVNRSNSLGENKIKLLPGEVLIAEAQNVLMFSPVGDLKQGISGVLAVTNFKLTFLTSDDISGDDTGRQQNHLYGSTDSCLTNIDEIYLII
;
A
#
# COMPACT_ATOMS: atom_id res chain seq x y z
N ASN A 1 0.35 18.28 -33.57
CA ASN A 1 1.21 18.81 -32.49
C ASN A 1 0.82 18.06 -31.21
N ALA A 2 1.27 16.81 -31.08
CA ALA A 2 2.52 16.39 -30.40
C ALA A 2 2.30 16.44 -28.86
N GLU A 3 2.37 15.40 -28.01
CA GLU A 3 2.79 13.97 -27.99
C GLU A 3 1.98 13.32 -26.83
N VAL A 4 1.31 12.16 -26.93
CA VAL A 4 1.76 10.75 -26.80
C VAL A 4 2.65 10.42 -25.57
N ASN A 5 2.20 9.38 -24.85
CA ASN A 5 2.92 8.40 -23.99
C ASN A 5 3.08 8.71 -22.49
N ARG A 6 2.65 7.83 -21.56
CA ARG A 6 2.83 6.38 -21.56
C ARG A 6 1.79 5.68 -20.66
N SER A 7 1.16 4.66 -21.22
CA SER A 7 0.63 3.44 -20.61
C SER A 7 0.87 3.20 -19.11
N ASN A 8 -0.19 2.82 -18.39
CA ASN A 8 -0.21 1.52 -17.70
C ASN A 8 -1.65 1.05 -17.43
N SER A 9 -2.16 0.20 -18.32
CA SER A 9 -3.11 -0.83 -17.91
C SER A 9 -2.33 -1.85 -17.07
N LEU A 10 -2.47 -1.85 -15.75
CA LEU A 10 -1.97 -2.92 -14.89
C LEU A 10 -2.77 -2.99 -13.59
N GLY A 11 -3.61 -4.02 -13.51
CA GLY A 11 -4.09 -4.60 -12.26
C GLY A 11 -5.33 -3.94 -11.65
N GLU A 12 -6.38 -4.73 -11.48
CA GLU A 12 -7.54 -4.42 -10.63
C GLU A 12 -7.15 -4.42 -9.14
N ASN A 13 -6.20 -3.58 -8.74
CA ASN A 13 -5.81 -3.32 -7.36
C ASN A 13 -6.14 -1.87 -7.02
N LYS A 14 -7.44 -1.54 -7.01
CA LYS A 14 -7.89 -0.18 -6.72
C LYS A 14 -7.73 0.10 -5.23
N ILE A 15 -6.65 0.81 -4.88
CA ILE A 15 -6.54 1.55 -3.62
C ILE A 15 -7.86 2.29 -3.39
N LYS A 16 -8.51 2.04 -2.25
CA LYS A 16 -9.73 2.74 -1.87
C LYS A 16 -9.37 4.16 -1.42
N LEU A 17 -9.72 5.13 -2.25
CA LEU A 17 -9.49 6.56 -2.03
C LEU A 17 -10.71 7.23 -1.40
N LEU A 18 -10.48 8.08 -0.41
CA LEU A 18 -11.48 9.00 0.13
C LEU A 18 -11.75 10.17 -0.84
N PRO A 19 -12.88 10.90 -0.71
CA PRO A 19 -13.11 12.11 -1.47
C PRO A 19 -11.98 13.13 -1.28
N GLY A 20 -11.32 13.52 -2.38
CA GLY A 20 -10.18 14.45 -2.36
C GLY A 20 -8.82 13.80 -2.09
N GLU A 21 -8.77 12.50 -1.82
CA GLU A 21 -7.54 11.73 -1.71
C GLU A 21 -7.00 11.39 -3.12
N VAL A 22 -5.69 11.52 -3.31
CA VAL A 22 -5.01 11.32 -4.60
C VAL A 22 -3.79 10.43 -4.42
N LEU A 23 -3.62 9.46 -5.32
CA LEU A 23 -2.41 8.64 -5.42
C LEU A 23 -1.22 9.51 -5.83
N ILE A 24 -0.13 9.45 -5.07
CA ILE A 24 1.09 10.23 -5.30
C ILE A 24 2.16 9.35 -5.96
N ALA A 25 2.39 8.16 -5.42
CA ALA A 25 3.37 7.22 -5.94
C ALA A 25 3.04 5.78 -5.56
N GLU A 26 3.58 4.83 -6.34
CA GLU A 26 3.51 3.40 -6.06
C GLU A 26 4.83 2.71 -6.39
N ALA A 27 5.07 1.60 -5.71
CA ALA A 27 6.18 0.68 -5.95
C ALA A 27 5.65 -0.76 -5.95
N GLN A 28 5.94 -1.47 -7.04
CA GLN A 28 5.58 -2.86 -7.25
C GLN A 28 6.65 -3.78 -6.65
N ASN A 29 6.30 -5.04 -6.33
CA ASN A 29 7.22 -6.06 -5.81
C ASN A 29 7.94 -5.66 -4.51
N VAL A 30 7.23 -4.98 -3.61
CA VAL A 30 7.74 -4.59 -2.29
C VAL A 30 7.46 -5.71 -1.28
N LEU A 31 8.43 -6.02 -0.41
CA LEU A 31 8.25 -6.98 0.67
C LEU A 31 7.87 -6.29 1.98
N MET A 32 6.75 -6.69 2.56
CA MET A 32 6.37 -6.33 3.93
C MET A 32 6.70 -7.48 4.88
N PHE A 33 7.46 -7.19 5.93
CA PHE A 33 7.80 -8.15 6.99
C PHE A 33 6.91 -7.92 8.21
N SER A 34 6.53 -9.00 8.89
CA SER A 34 5.79 -8.90 10.15
C SER A 34 6.65 -8.20 11.22
N PRO A 35 6.08 -7.27 12.01
CA PRO A 35 6.79 -6.66 13.14
C PRO A 35 7.26 -7.69 14.17
N VAL A 36 6.56 -8.83 14.26
CA VAL A 36 6.87 -9.93 15.18
C VAL A 36 6.94 -11.22 14.38
N GLY A 37 8.08 -11.91 14.41
CA GLY A 37 8.28 -13.18 13.70
C GLY A 37 9.68 -13.32 13.10
N ASP A 38 9.87 -14.34 12.26
CA ASP A 38 11.11 -14.52 11.49
C ASP A 38 11.18 -13.48 10.37
N LEU A 39 12.12 -12.53 10.48
CA LEU A 39 12.36 -11.47 9.49
C LEU A 39 12.89 -11.99 8.14
N LYS A 40 13.02 -13.30 7.97
CA LYS A 40 13.43 -13.94 6.70
C LYS A 40 12.28 -14.14 5.72
N GLN A 41 11.03 -14.04 6.16
CA GLN A 41 9.86 -14.24 5.32
C GLN A 41 9.00 -12.97 5.29
N GLY A 42 8.78 -12.44 4.09
CA GLY A 42 7.96 -11.26 3.86
C GLY A 42 6.85 -11.55 2.83
N ILE A 43 5.78 -10.77 2.90
CA ILE A 43 4.67 -10.82 1.93
C ILE A 43 5.00 -9.84 0.81
N SER A 44 4.94 -10.31 -0.44
CA SER A 44 5.13 -9.45 -1.62
C SER A 44 3.84 -8.72 -1.96
N GLY A 45 3.95 -7.45 -2.35
CA GLY A 45 2.81 -6.61 -2.67
C GLY A 45 3.20 -5.29 -3.32
N VAL A 46 2.23 -4.38 -3.33
CA VAL A 46 2.37 -3.01 -3.83
C VAL A 46 2.37 -2.05 -2.66
N LEU A 47 3.45 -1.28 -2.51
CA LEU A 47 3.47 -0.15 -1.57
C LEU A 47 3.02 1.10 -2.31
N ALA A 48 1.99 1.76 -1.82
CA ALA A 48 1.48 2.98 -2.42
C ALA A 48 1.32 4.08 -1.38
N VAL A 49 1.53 5.32 -1.82
CA VAL A 49 1.38 6.50 -0.99
C VAL A 49 0.41 7.47 -1.65
N THR A 50 -0.55 7.95 -0.88
CA THR A 50 -1.47 9.01 -1.26
C THR A 50 -1.07 10.32 -0.59
N ASN A 51 -1.81 11.38 -0.79
CA ASN A 51 -1.68 12.61 0.00
C ASN A 51 -2.22 12.48 1.44
N PHE A 52 -2.65 11.29 1.88
CA PHE A 52 -3.29 11.05 3.17
C PHE A 52 -2.69 9.86 3.94
N LYS A 53 -2.35 8.77 3.25
CA LYS A 53 -1.87 7.53 3.87
C LYS A 53 -0.78 6.83 3.05
N LEU A 54 -0.03 5.99 3.74
CA LEU A 54 0.75 4.89 3.19
C LEU A 54 -0.10 3.61 3.27
N THR A 55 -0.15 2.83 2.20
CA THR A 55 -0.91 1.58 2.14
C THR A 55 -0.10 0.49 1.45
N PHE A 56 -0.26 -0.76 1.89
CA PHE A 56 0.41 -1.92 1.30
C PHE A 56 -0.61 -2.95 0.85
N LEU A 57 -0.74 -3.14 -0.46
CA LEU A 57 -1.71 -4.04 -1.07
C LEU A 57 -1.08 -5.39 -1.38
N THR A 58 -1.74 -6.46 -0.95
CA THR A 58 -1.37 -7.84 -1.22
C THR A 58 -2.42 -8.52 -2.10
N SER A 59 -2.06 -9.67 -2.69
CA SER A 59 -3.03 -10.47 -3.47
C SER A 59 -4.20 -10.95 -2.62
N ASP A 60 -4.02 -11.08 -1.30
CA ASP A 60 -5.05 -11.57 -0.39
C ASP A 60 -6.12 -10.49 -0.11
N ASP A 61 -5.76 -9.21 -0.17
CA ASP A 61 -6.68 -8.08 0.02
C ASP A 61 -7.75 -7.98 -1.09
N ILE A 62 -7.55 -8.67 -2.21
CA ILE A 62 -8.48 -8.78 -3.33
C ILE A 62 -9.62 -9.76 -3.00
N SER A 63 -9.40 -10.69 -2.08
CA SER A 63 -10.33 -11.79 -1.76
C SER A 63 -11.34 -11.46 -0.65
N GLY A 64 -11.14 -10.36 0.09
CA GLY A 64 -12.08 -9.88 1.11
C GLY A 64 -12.12 -10.68 2.43
N ASP A 65 -11.25 -11.69 2.61
CA ASP A 65 -11.15 -12.48 3.84
C ASP A 65 -10.06 -11.90 4.76
N ASP A 66 -10.37 -10.77 5.39
CA ASP A 66 -9.43 -10.00 6.19
C ASP A 66 -9.67 -10.29 7.69
N THR A 67 -9.57 -11.58 8.07
CA THR A 67 -9.95 -12.11 9.40
C THR A 67 -8.81 -12.17 10.43
N GLY A 68 -7.59 -11.73 10.08
CA GLY A 68 -6.39 -11.91 10.91
C GLY A 68 -5.65 -10.66 11.36
N ARG A 69 -6.10 -9.45 10.98
CA ARG A 69 -5.30 -8.22 11.14
C ARG A 69 -6.04 -7.20 12.00
N GLN A 70 -5.31 -6.46 12.83
CA GLN A 70 -5.87 -5.40 13.66
C GLN A 70 -6.40 -4.28 12.75
N GLN A 71 -7.70 -4.28 12.51
CA GLN A 71 -8.38 -3.31 11.67
C GLN A 71 -8.96 -2.19 12.54
N ASN A 72 -8.80 -0.97 12.07
CA ASN A 72 -9.71 0.09 12.44
C ASN A 72 -10.81 0.11 11.37
N HIS A 73 -12.09 0.21 11.73
CA HIS A 73 -13.22 0.12 10.77
C HIS A 73 -13.19 1.15 9.62
N LEU A 74 -12.25 2.11 9.62
CA LEU A 74 -12.00 3.08 8.55
C LEU A 74 -10.78 2.78 7.65
N TYR A 75 -9.86 1.88 8.05
CA TYR A 75 -8.55 1.69 7.42
C TYR A 75 -8.32 0.23 7.05
N GLY A 76 -7.72 -0.03 5.88
CA GLY A 76 -7.24 -1.37 5.51
C GLY A 76 -6.21 -1.88 6.53
N SER A 77 -6.01 -3.20 6.56
CA SER A 77 -5.15 -3.87 7.54
C SER A 77 -3.66 -3.48 7.52
N THR A 78 -3.23 -2.73 6.51
CA THR A 78 -1.86 -2.22 6.30
C THR A 78 -1.82 -0.70 6.08
N ASP A 79 -2.96 -0.01 6.21
CA ASP A 79 -3.05 1.42 5.99
C ASP A 79 -2.51 2.18 7.21
N SER A 80 -1.61 3.13 6.96
CA SER A 80 -1.10 4.07 7.98
C SER A 80 -1.26 5.50 7.49
N CYS A 81 -2.02 6.32 8.22
CA CYS A 81 -2.11 7.75 7.92
C CYS A 81 -0.73 8.38 7.99
N LEU A 82 -0.41 9.29 7.06
CA LEU A 82 0.90 9.94 7.03
C LEU A 82 1.19 10.72 8.33
N THR A 83 0.17 11.24 8.99
CA THR A 83 0.28 11.92 10.29
C THR A 83 0.73 11.03 11.44
N ASN A 84 0.61 9.70 11.28
CA ASN A 84 1.04 8.74 12.30
C ASN A 84 2.47 8.24 12.04
N ILE A 85 3.12 8.70 10.96
CA ILE A 85 4.50 8.37 10.63
C ILE A 85 5.38 9.53 11.13
N ASP A 86 6.14 9.26 12.19
CA ASP A 86 7.06 10.23 12.78
C ASP A 86 8.38 10.28 11.99
N GLU A 87 8.97 9.11 11.71
CA GLU A 87 10.29 8.97 11.10
C GLU A 87 10.30 7.89 10.01
N ILE A 88 11.11 8.11 8.96
CA ILE A 88 11.36 7.14 7.88
C ILE A 88 12.86 6.89 7.78
N TYR A 89 13.24 5.63 7.90
CA TYR A 89 14.63 5.21 7.86
C TYR A 89 14.99 4.57 6.52
N LEU A 90 16.13 4.98 5.96
CA LEU A 90 16.79 4.28 4.88
C LEU A 90 17.99 3.53 5.46
N ILE A 91 17.93 2.20 5.44
CA ILE A 91 19.04 1.34 5.85
C ILE A 91 19.74 0.88 4.57
N ILE A 92 21.06 1.11 4.48
CA ILE A 92 21.91 0.82 3.32
C ILE A 92 22.82 -0.36 3.64
#